data_AF-A0A383ERW1-F1
#
_entry.id   AF-A0A383ERW1-F1
#
_cell.length_a   1.000
_cell.length_b   1.000
_cell.length_c   1.000
_cell.angle_alpha   90.00
_cell.angle_beta   90.00
_cell.angle_gamma   90.00
#
_symmetry.space_group_name_H-M   'P 1'
#
loop_
_entity.id
_entity.type
_entity.pdbx_description
1 polymer ?
#
loop_
_entity_poly.entity_id
_entity_poly.type
_entity_poly.pdbx_seq_one_letter_code
_entity_poly.pdbx_strand_id
1 'polypeptide(L)'
;MPNNTNPTTSERFFFDNNGYLVLENLLKESHVEILLNKLYEVMNQRREAEKKGTTKTGMTNIDGDNTRIFYILDDDPLFLDMIDLPEVWPYIIGFLNEKPHHHASDAIVEYGP
;
A
#
# COMPACT_ATOMS: atom_id res chain seq x y z
N MET A 1 9.07 18.34 -27.02
CA MET A 1 9.12 17.16 -26.13
C MET A 1 7.71 16.98 -25.60
N PRO A 2 7.03 15.84 -25.78
CA PRO A 2 5.79 15.62 -25.05
C PRO A 2 6.14 15.65 -23.56
N ASN A 3 5.36 16.40 -22.77
CA ASN A 3 5.53 16.45 -21.32
C ASN A 3 5.33 15.03 -20.77
N ASN A 4 6.41 14.41 -20.27
CA ASN A 4 6.38 13.14 -19.53
C ASN A 4 5.80 13.38 -18.13
N THR A 5 4.57 13.88 -18.07
CA THR A 5 3.83 14.01 -16.82
C THR A 5 2.88 12.83 -16.74
N ASN A 6 3.14 11.92 -15.80
CA ASN A 6 2.15 10.92 -15.42
C ASN A 6 1.01 11.61 -14.64
N PRO A 7 -0.24 11.16 -14.82
CA PRO A 7 -0.69 10.17 -15.79
C PRO A 7 -0.64 10.70 -17.23
N THR A 8 -0.35 9.82 -18.18
CA THR A 8 -0.53 10.11 -19.61
C THR A 8 -1.99 10.40 -19.93
N THR A 9 -2.26 11.04 -21.08
CA THR A 9 -3.64 11.33 -21.51
C THR A 9 -4.51 10.07 -21.59
N SER A 10 -3.94 8.95 -22.05
CA SER A 10 -4.67 7.68 -22.17
C SER A 10 -4.98 7.07 -20.80
N GLU A 11 -4.04 7.11 -19.86
CA GLU A 11 -4.27 6.64 -18.49
C GLU A 11 -5.30 7.51 -17.77
N ARG A 12 -5.26 8.83 -18.00
CA ARG A 12 -6.28 9.75 -17.49
C ARG A 12 -7.65 9.44 -18.03
N PHE A 13 -7.77 9.27 -19.34
CA PHE A 13 -9.02 8.86 -19.95
C PHE A 13 -9.52 7.53 -19.39
N PHE A 14 -8.65 6.53 -19.22
CA PHE A 14 -9.04 5.24 -18.65
C PHE A 14 -9.55 5.38 -17.21
N PHE A 15 -8.80 6.08 -16.36
CA PHE A 15 -9.16 6.30 -14.95
C PHE A 15 -10.50 7.03 -14.82
N ASP A 16 -10.73 8.10 -15.58
CA ASP A 16 -11.97 8.89 -15.52
C ASP A 16 -13.21 8.07 -15.92
N ASN A 17 -13.05 7.08 -16.81
CA ASN A 17 -14.17 6.24 -17.26
C ASN A 17 -14.39 4.99 -16.40
N ASN A 18 -13.36 4.48 -15.72
CA ASN A 18 -13.42 3.19 -15.02
C ASN A 18 -13.27 3.31 -13.49
N GLY A 19 -12.77 4.44 -12.99
CA GLY A 19 -12.52 4.67 -11.56
C GLY A 19 -11.26 3.99 -11.01
N TYR A 20 -10.43 3.39 -11.86
CA TYR A 20 -9.16 2.76 -11.47
C TYR A 20 -8.12 2.80 -12.60
N LEU A 21 -6.86 2.58 -12.25
CA LEU A 21 -5.75 2.32 -13.17
C LEU A 21 -4.87 1.21 -12.59
N VAL A 22 -4.36 0.32 -13.45
CA VAL A 22 -3.39 -0.72 -13.06
C VAL A 22 -2.01 -0.30 -13.56
N LEU A 23 -1.04 -0.22 -12.63
CA LEU A 23 0.36 0.04 -12.94
C LEU A 23 1.16 -1.25 -12.71
N GLU A 24 1.53 -1.90 -13.81
CA GLU A 24 2.33 -3.13 -13.75
C GLU A 24 3.82 -2.79 -13.63
N ASN A 25 4.56 -3.63 -12.90
CA ASN A 25 6.02 -3.50 -12.73
C ASN A 25 6.47 -2.11 -12.22
N LEU A 26 5.63 -1.44 -11.43
CA LEU A 26 5.92 -0.12 -10.88
C LEU A 26 7.12 -0.16 -9.92
N LEU A 27 7.17 -1.21 -9.09
CA LEU A 27 8.26 -1.46 -8.16
C LEU A 27 9.23 -2.48 -8.75
N LYS A 28 10.51 -2.33 -8.42
CA LYS A 28 11.53 -3.34 -8.71
C LYS A 28 11.25 -4.62 -7.92
N GLU A 29 11.53 -5.77 -8.50
CA GLU A 29 11.36 -7.09 -7.85
C GLU A 29 12.02 -7.14 -6.46
N SER A 30 13.25 -6.62 -6.34
CA SER A 30 13.96 -6.58 -5.06
C SER A 30 13.25 -5.71 -4.01
N HIS A 31 12.60 -4.64 -4.43
CA HIS A 31 11.83 -3.79 -3.51
C HIS A 31 10.56 -4.51 -3.05
N VAL A 32 9.88 -5.22 -3.96
CA VAL A 32 8.73 -6.06 -3.64
C VAL A 32 9.11 -7.15 -2.63
N GLU A 33 10.24 -7.83 -2.83
CA GLU A 33 10.73 -8.86 -1.91
C GLU A 33 10.97 -8.32 -0.49
N ILE A 34 11.62 -7.16 -0.38
CA ILE A 34 11.87 -6.49 0.90
C ILE A 34 10.54 -6.15 1.61
N LEU A 35 9.58 -5.58 0.88
CA LEU A 35 8.26 -5.23 1.41
C LEU A 35 7.48 -6.46 1.88
N LEU A 36 7.48 -7.54 1.10
CA LEU A 36 6.79 -8.78 1.46
C LEU A 36 7.40 -9.44 2.69
N ASN A 37 8.73 -9.55 2.74
CA ASN A 37 9.42 -10.13 3.90
C ASN A 37 9.07 -9.34 5.17
N LYS A 38 9.10 -8.01 5.10
CA LYS A 38 8.73 -7.16 6.22
C LYS A 38 7.25 -7.32 6.59
N LEU A 39 6.35 -7.35 5.62
CA LEU A 39 4.93 -7.55 5.86
C LEU A 39 4.65 -8.86 6.60
N TYR A 40 5.30 -9.96 6.22
CA TYR A 40 5.15 -11.23 6.93
C TYR A 40 5.68 -11.19 8.37
N GLU A 41 6.80 -10.50 8.62
CA GLU A 41 7.29 -10.27 9.97
C GLU A 41 6.27 -9.51 10.83
N VAL A 42 5.76 -8.38 10.31
CA VAL A 42 4.75 -7.56 11.01
C VAL A 42 3.46 -8.35 11.23
N MET A 43 2.98 -9.07 10.23
CA MET A 43 1.80 -9.93 10.34
C MET A 43 1.95 -10.94 11.48
N ASN A 44 3.08 -11.64 11.55
CA ASN A 44 3.33 -12.61 12.61
C ASN A 44 3.38 -11.94 13.99
N GLN A 45 4.04 -10.79 14.11
CA GLN A 45 4.09 -10.02 15.36
C GLN A 45 2.70 -9.57 15.81
N ARG A 46 1.87 -9.07 14.89
CA ARG A 46 0.49 -8.64 15.14
C ARG A 46 -0.39 -9.80 15.58
N ARG A 47 -0.34 -10.94 14.87
CA ARG A 47 -1.09 -12.15 15.24
C ARG A 47 -0.68 -12.68 16.61
N GLU A 48 0.60 -12.65 16.94
CA GLU A 48 1.07 -13.05 18.28
C GLU A 48 0.66 -12.06 19.37
N ALA A 49 0.62 -10.76 19.09
CA ALA A 49 0.12 -9.75 20.02
C ALA A 49 -1.38 -9.92 20.28
N GLU A 50 -2.19 -10.18 19.25
CA GLU A 50 -3.63 -10.49 19.37
C GLU A 50 -3.86 -11.72 20.26
N LYS A 51 -3.13 -12.82 20.02
CA LYS A 51 -3.22 -14.04 20.84
C LYS A 51 -2.91 -13.78 22.32
N LYS A 52 -2.02 -12.83 22.62
CA LYS A 52 -1.61 -12.46 23.99
C LYS A 52 -2.48 -11.36 24.59
N GLY A 53 -3.40 -10.77 23.82
CA GLY A 53 -4.19 -9.61 24.24
C GLY A 53 -3.35 -8.35 24.45
N THR A 54 -2.20 -8.22 23.78
CA THR A 54 -1.25 -7.12 23.95
C THR A 54 -1.17 -6.20 22.74
N THR A 55 -2.21 -6.17 21.89
CA THR A 55 -2.25 -5.30 20.71
C THR A 55 -2.09 -3.85 21.12
N LYS A 56 -1.04 -3.19 20.63
CA LYS A 56 -0.64 -1.85 21.09
C LYS A 56 -1.48 -0.74 20.47
N THR A 57 -1.64 -0.76 19.14
CA THR A 57 -2.29 0.34 18.40
C THR A 57 -2.83 -0.15 17.07
N GLY A 58 -4.05 0.24 16.67
CA GLY A 58 -4.67 -0.21 15.42
C GLY A 58 -5.41 -1.54 15.55
N MET A 59 -6.28 -1.81 14.58
CA MET A 59 -7.07 -3.05 14.52
C MET A 59 -6.29 -4.11 13.74
N THR A 60 -6.38 -5.38 14.14
CA THR A 60 -5.92 -6.51 13.34
C THR A 60 -7.08 -7.49 13.20
N ASN A 61 -7.52 -7.74 11.97
CA ASN A 61 -8.56 -8.73 11.70
C ASN A 61 -7.91 -10.02 11.22
N ILE A 62 -8.21 -11.12 11.90
CA ILE A 62 -7.69 -12.46 11.64
C ILE A 62 -8.87 -13.34 11.25
N ASP A 63 -8.81 -13.93 10.05
CA ASP A 63 -9.80 -14.90 9.56
C ASP A 63 -9.07 -16.13 9.01
N GLY A 64 -8.97 -17.18 9.83
CA GLY A 64 -8.11 -18.33 9.53
C GLY A 64 -6.66 -17.89 9.30
N ASP A 65 -6.13 -18.18 8.11
CA ASP A 65 -4.79 -17.76 7.69
C ASP A 65 -4.75 -16.31 7.17
N ASN A 66 -5.88 -15.76 6.76
CA ASN A 66 -5.97 -14.39 6.26
C ASN A 66 -5.76 -13.38 7.39
N THR A 67 -5.09 -12.27 7.05
CA THR A 67 -4.84 -11.18 8.00
C THR A 67 -5.00 -9.82 7.33
N ARG A 68 -5.77 -8.93 7.98
CA ARG A 68 -5.78 -7.51 7.66
C ARG A 68 -5.19 -6.71 8.81
N ILE A 69 -4.18 -5.91 8.49
CA ILE A 69 -3.46 -5.03 9.42
C ILE A 69 -3.87 -3.60 9.10
N PHE A 70 -4.51 -2.91 10.04
CA PHE A 70 -4.86 -1.51 9.89
C PHE A 70 -3.75 -0.60 10.43
N TYR A 71 -3.55 0.54 9.78
CA TYR A 71 -2.55 1.55 10.17
C TYR A 71 -1.11 1.05 10.12
N ILE A 72 -0.76 0.30 9.05
CA ILE A 72 0.53 -0.39 8.93
C ILE A 72 1.77 0.52 8.94
N LEU A 73 1.61 1.83 8.70
CA LEU A 73 2.73 2.78 8.67
C LEU A 73 3.43 2.93 10.03
N ASP A 74 2.71 2.65 11.12
CA ASP A 74 3.25 2.69 12.48
C ASP A 74 4.09 1.44 12.82
N ASP A 75 4.02 0.39 12.00
CA ASP A 75 4.68 -0.89 12.27
C ASP A 75 6.15 -0.93 11.83
N ASP A 76 6.49 -0.33 10.69
CA ASP A 76 7.86 -0.27 10.19
C ASP A 76 8.06 0.95 9.26
N PRO A 77 9.19 1.69 9.40
CA PRO A 77 9.50 2.84 8.53
C PRO A 77 9.47 2.52 7.03
N LEU A 78 9.74 1.28 6.64
CA LEU A 78 9.67 0.84 5.25
C LEU A 78 8.29 1.10 4.62
N PHE A 79 7.20 0.93 5.38
CA PHE A 79 5.85 1.21 4.88
C PHE A 79 5.57 2.71 4.83
N LEU A 80 6.11 3.47 5.78
CA LEU A 80 5.99 4.93 5.78
C LEU A 80 6.67 5.54 4.54
N ASP A 81 7.85 5.03 4.18
CA ASP A 81 8.58 5.45 2.97
C ASP A 81 7.76 5.24 1.69
N MET A 82 6.77 4.34 1.69
CA MET A 82 5.91 4.11 0.53
C MET A 82 4.99 5.29 0.20
N ILE A 83 4.63 6.13 1.18
CA ILE A 83 3.74 7.29 0.96
C ILE A 83 4.39 8.29 -0.01
N ASP A 84 5.69 8.45 0.08
CA ASP A 84 6.46 9.44 -0.66
C ASP A 84 7.19 8.84 -1.86
N LEU A 85 6.73 7.67 -2.36
CA LEU A 85 7.37 7.00 -3.50
C LEU A 85 7.38 7.90 -4.75
N PRO A 86 8.57 8.26 -5.27
CA PRO A 86 8.67 9.12 -6.45
C PRO A 86 7.96 8.55 -7.68
N GLU A 87 7.88 7.23 -7.80
CA GLU A 87 7.22 6.54 -8.90
C GLU A 87 5.69 6.69 -8.87
N VAL A 88 5.10 6.80 -7.66
CA VAL A 88 3.64 6.91 -7.46
C VAL A 88 3.19 8.37 -7.43
N TRP A 89 4.02 9.26 -6.89
CA TRP A 89 3.65 10.65 -6.60
C TRP A 89 3.05 11.43 -7.79
N PRO A 90 3.60 11.35 -9.02
CA PRO A 90 3.00 11.99 -10.20
C PRO A 90 1.55 11.55 -10.46
N TYR A 91 1.23 10.28 -10.21
CA TYR A 91 -0.14 9.78 -10.37
C TYR A 91 -1.07 10.30 -9.28
N ILE A 92 -0.60 10.40 -8.03
CA ILE A 92 -1.40 10.94 -6.90
C ILE A 92 -1.82 12.38 -7.21
N ILE A 93 -0.86 13.23 -7.58
CA ILE A 93 -1.15 14.64 -7.89
C ILE A 93 -1.98 14.78 -9.17
N GLY A 94 -1.72 13.93 -10.17
CA GLY A 94 -2.37 14.02 -11.48
C GLY A 94 -3.81 13.50 -11.51
N PHE A 95 -4.16 12.56 -10.62
CA PHE A 95 -5.52 12.04 -10.49
C PHE A 95 -6.34 12.73 -9.40
N LEU A 96 -5.74 13.09 -8.27
CA LEU A 96 -6.49 13.46 -7.06
C LEU A 96 -6.47 14.96 -6.78
N ASN A 97 -5.34 15.47 -6.30
CA ASN A 97 -5.19 16.83 -5.76
C ASN A 97 -3.70 17.20 -5.73
N GLU A 98 -3.36 18.47 -5.97
CA GLU A 98 -2.02 19.05 -5.80
C GLU A 98 -1.42 18.87 -4.40
N LYS A 99 -2.26 18.76 -3.35
CA LYS A 99 -1.87 18.59 -1.95
C LYS A 99 -2.66 17.43 -1.31
N PRO A 100 -2.33 16.18 -1.67
CA PRO A 100 -2.96 15.02 -1.06
C PRO A 100 -2.55 14.91 0.41
N HIS A 101 -3.37 14.25 1.21
CA HIS A 101 -3.01 13.84 2.57
C HIS A 101 -3.33 12.36 2.73
N HIS A 102 -2.54 11.68 3.55
CA HIS A 102 -2.83 10.31 3.94
C HIS A 102 -4.12 10.25 4.75
N HIS A 103 -4.98 9.29 4.42
CA HIS A 103 -6.23 9.04 5.15
C HIS A 103 -6.17 7.72 5.92
N ALA A 104 -5.76 6.64 5.26
CA ALA A 104 -5.66 5.30 5.82
C ALA A 104 -4.65 4.46 5.03
N SER A 105 -4.16 3.40 5.67
CA SER A 105 -3.15 2.50 5.12
C SER A 105 -3.33 1.14 5.78
N ASP A 106 -3.73 0.16 4.98
CA ASP A 106 -3.96 -1.19 5.44
C ASP A 106 -3.10 -2.14 4.61
N ALA A 107 -2.69 -3.25 5.21
CA ALA A 107 -2.18 -4.39 4.47
C ALA A 107 -3.12 -5.57 4.62
N ILE A 108 -3.33 -6.28 3.51
CA ILE A 108 -4.19 -7.46 3.42
C ILE A 108 -3.31 -8.60 2.90
N VAL A 109 -3.17 -9.64 3.72
CA VAL A 109 -2.54 -10.90 3.34
C VAL A 109 -3.65 -11.93 3.24
N GLU A 110 -3.95 -12.34 2.01
CA GLU A 110 -4.98 -13.31 1.67
C GLU A 110 -4.34 -14.54 1.04
N TYR A 111 -4.78 -15.71 1.50
CA TYR A 111 -4.48 -16.99 0.88
C TYR A 111 -5.70 -17.40 0.06
N GLY A 112 -5.47 -17.89 -1.16
CA GLY A 112 -6.54 -18.33 -2.06
C GLY A 112 -7.40 -19.44 -1.44
N PRO A 113 -8.58 -19.70 -2.02
CA PRO A 113 -9.47 -20.78 -1.58
C PRO A 113 -8.82 -22.17 -1.69
#